data_AF-A0A5C8ZBC0-F1
#
_entry.id   AF-A0A5C8ZBC0-F1
#
_cell.length_a   1.000
_cell.length_b   1.000
_cell.length_c   1.000
_cell.angle_alpha   90.00
_cell.angle_beta   90.00
_cell.angle_gamma   90.00
#
_symmetry.space_group_name_H-M   'P 1'
#
loop_
_entity.id
_entity.type
_entity.pdbx_description
1 polymer ?
#
loop_
_entity_poly.entity_id
_entity_poly.type
_entity_poly.pdbx_seq_one_letter_code
_entity_poly.pdbx_strand_id
1 'polypeptide(L)'
;MKRNLFVTLAIAIISISLVAFFQISTLRKNNDIKPTTEPLETWWQTTKPDLIIEQKEYYFRDCSIKEVNSLEEQPLAKTIFRPPTKLMTSCDSLMNPLDYKEGYIILTICRQTFGAGSCTRERYRSNDMAQWQEDIGITWVKGEQYTAWRNIGSTSSKADAVTRIE
;
A
#
# COMPACT_ATOMS: atom_id res chain seq x y z
N MET A 1 50.76 -7.69 -47.75
CA MET A 1 50.08 -6.92 -46.68
C MET A 1 49.17 -7.84 -45.87
N LYS A 2 49.65 -8.45 -44.76
CA LYS A 2 48.83 -9.30 -43.86
C LYS A 2 49.46 -9.50 -42.46
N ARG A 3 50.37 -8.61 -42.02
CA ARG A 3 51.11 -8.75 -40.73
C ARG A 3 50.82 -7.67 -39.68
N ASN A 4 49.98 -6.68 -39.97
CA ASN A 4 49.76 -5.52 -39.08
C ASN A 4 48.39 -5.49 -38.37
N LEU A 5 47.53 -6.48 -38.59
CA LEU A 5 46.18 -6.51 -37.98
C LEU A 5 46.14 -7.23 -36.62
N PHE A 6 47.09 -8.14 -36.36
CA PHE A 6 47.11 -8.92 -35.11
C PHE A 6 47.79 -8.20 -33.93
N VAL A 7 48.68 -7.23 -34.21
CA VAL A 7 49.40 -6.50 -33.16
C VAL A 7 48.53 -5.41 -32.53
N THR A 8 47.64 -4.80 -33.30
CA THR A 8 46.70 -3.78 -32.80
C THR A 8 45.56 -4.36 -31.96
N LEU A 9 45.16 -5.62 -32.20
CA LEU A 9 44.09 -6.26 -31.42
C LEU A 9 44.55 -6.67 -30.00
N ALA A 10 45.82 -7.03 -29.83
CA ALA A 10 46.36 -7.45 -28.53
C ALA A 10 46.56 -6.29 -27.54
N ILE A 11 46.83 -5.08 -28.03
CA ILE A 11 47.05 -3.89 -27.19
C ILE A 11 45.73 -3.34 -26.62
N ALA A 12 44.61 -3.52 -27.33
CA ALA A 12 43.31 -3.04 -26.88
C ALA A 12 42.68 -3.87 -25.74
N ILE A 13 43.11 -5.13 -25.54
CA ILE A 13 42.55 -6.01 -24.49
C ILE A 13 43.22 -5.76 -23.13
N ILE A 14 44.50 -5.35 -23.12
CA ILE A 14 45.25 -5.12 -21.87
C ILE A 14 44.83 -3.81 -21.17
N SER A 15 44.31 -2.82 -21.91
CA SER A 15 43.83 -1.57 -21.33
C SER A 15 42.46 -1.67 -20.64
N ILE A 16 41.63 -2.66 -20.99
CA ILE A 16 40.29 -2.85 -20.38
C ILE A 16 40.41 -3.58 -19.03
N SER A 17 41.42 -4.43 -18.84
CA SER A 17 41.60 -5.21 -17.59
C SER A 17 42.14 -4.38 -16.41
N LEU A 18 42.84 -3.27 -16.66
CA LEU A 18 43.43 -2.44 -15.61
C LEU A 18 42.46 -1.43 -14.99
N VAL A 19 41.40 -1.04 -15.70
CA VAL A 19 40.35 -0.15 -15.15
C VAL A 19 39.40 -0.92 -14.23
N ALA A 20 39.25 -2.23 -14.42
CA ALA A 20 38.40 -3.08 -13.59
C ALA A 20 38.98 -3.35 -12.19
N PHE A 21 40.31 -3.28 -12.00
CA PHE A 21 40.93 -3.62 -10.71
C PHE A 21 41.03 -2.43 -9.73
N PHE A 22 41.07 -1.19 -10.22
CA PHE A 22 41.18 -0.01 -9.36
C PHE A 22 39.84 0.48 -8.78
N GLN A 23 38.70 0.02 -9.31
CA GLN A 23 37.38 0.33 -8.75
C GLN A 23 36.89 -0.67 -7.69
N ILE A 24 37.51 -1.86 -7.60
CA ILE A 24 37.10 -2.88 -6.62
C ILE A 24 37.74 -2.64 -5.25
N SER A 25 38.91 -2.00 -5.19
CA SER A 25 39.65 -1.77 -3.94
C SER A 25 39.16 -0.57 -3.11
N THR A 26 38.28 0.29 -3.63
CA THR A 26 37.73 1.46 -2.91
C THR A 26 36.29 1.28 -2.41
N LEU A 27 35.61 0.20 -2.77
CA LEU A 27 34.29 -0.18 -2.21
C LEU A 27 34.40 -1.23 -1.09
N ARG A 28 35.58 -1.38 -0.50
CA ARG A 28 35.79 -2.13 0.75
C ARG A 28 36.17 -1.15 1.86
N LYS A 29 35.32 -0.14 2.07
CA LYS A 29 35.39 0.73 3.24
C LYS A 29 34.14 0.48 4.07
N ASN A 30 34.36 -0.19 5.19
CA ASN A 30 33.53 -0.28 6.38
C ASN A 30 32.28 0.61 6.33
N ASN A 31 31.13 -0.03 6.16
CA ASN A 31 29.99 0.31 6.97
C ASN A 31 29.55 -1.01 7.58
N ASP A 32 30.09 -1.29 8.77
CA ASP A 32 29.31 -2.00 9.77
C ASP A 32 28.01 -1.21 9.90
N ILE A 33 27.00 -1.61 9.12
CA ILE A 33 25.63 -1.29 9.43
C ILE A 33 25.38 -2.07 10.72
N LYS A 34 25.75 -1.46 11.84
CA LYS A 34 25.05 -1.68 13.09
C LYS A 34 23.58 -1.61 12.67
N PRO A 35 22.73 -2.60 12.97
CA PRO A 35 21.32 -2.39 12.84
C PRO A 35 21.04 -1.20 13.76
N THR A 36 20.92 -0.01 13.15
CA THR A 36 20.25 1.10 13.79
C THR A 36 18.85 0.57 13.89
N THR A 37 18.56 -0.04 15.03
CA THR A 37 17.21 -0.26 15.50
C THR A 37 16.62 1.14 15.56
N GLU A 38 16.08 1.59 14.43
CA GLU A 38 15.12 2.69 14.42
C GLU A 38 14.11 2.32 15.51
N PRO A 39 13.79 3.27 16.42
CA PRO A 39 12.77 2.99 17.41
C PRO A 39 11.55 2.48 16.65
N LEU A 40 11.06 1.29 17.04
CA LEU A 40 9.74 0.77 16.66
C LEU A 40 8.81 1.98 16.64
N GLU A 41 8.42 2.49 15.46
CA GLU A 41 7.87 3.86 15.40
C GLU A 41 6.56 3.93 16.17
N THR A 42 6.56 4.39 17.44
CA THR A 42 5.38 4.37 18.31
C THR A 42 4.42 5.53 18.04
N TRP A 43 4.30 5.98 16.78
CA TRP A 43 3.46 7.11 16.39
C TRP A 43 2.00 6.96 16.84
N TRP A 44 1.52 5.72 16.99
CA TRP A 44 0.18 5.40 17.45
C TRP A 44 -0.05 5.74 18.93
N GLN A 45 0.99 5.76 19.77
CA GLN A 45 0.86 6.06 21.21
C GLN A 45 0.41 7.51 21.48
N THR A 46 0.72 8.42 20.57
CA THR A 46 0.37 9.84 20.68
C THR A 46 -0.80 10.24 19.77
N THR A 47 -1.31 9.29 18.99
CA THR A 47 -2.37 9.53 18.01
C THR A 47 -3.65 8.85 18.46
N LYS A 48 -4.78 9.58 18.41
CA LYS A 48 -6.08 8.96 18.68
C LYS A 48 -6.42 7.96 17.56
N PRO A 49 -6.87 6.73 17.86
CA PRO A 49 -7.37 5.79 16.85
C PRO A 49 -8.56 6.36 16.08
N ASP A 50 -8.64 6.05 14.79
CA ASP A 50 -9.81 6.37 13.96
C ASP A 50 -10.98 5.46 14.31
N LEU A 51 -10.70 4.23 14.73
CA LEU A 51 -11.70 3.22 15.09
C LEU A 51 -11.11 2.24 16.13
N ILE A 52 -11.94 1.80 17.08
CA ILE A 52 -11.57 0.80 18.08
C ILE A 52 -12.61 -0.32 18.07
N ILE A 53 -12.18 -1.57 17.88
CA ILE A 53 -13.04 -2.76 17.88
C ILE A 53 -12.35 -3.82 18.73
N GLU A 54 -13.04 -4.39 19.72
CA GLU A 54 -12.52 -5.50 20.54
C GLU A 54 -11.10 -5.26 21.08
N GLN A 55 -10.82 -4.04 21.57
CA GLN A 55 -9.51 -3.60 22.09
C GLN A 55 -8.36 -3.52 21.06
N LYS A 56 -8.67 -3.69 19.77
CA LYS A 56 -7.76 -3.35 18.67
C LYS A 56 -7.99 -1.93 18.22
N GLU A 57 -6.90 -1.22 17.96
CA GLU A 57 -6.89 0.16 17.51
C GLU A 57 -6.59 0.19 16.01
N TYR A 58 -7.43 0.89 15.27
CA TYR A 58 -7.32 1.04 13.82
C TYR A 58 -7.07 2.49 13.46
N TYR A 59 -6.12 2.68 12.56
CA TYR A 59 -5.69 4.00 12.09
C TYR A 59 -5.65 4.03 10.57
N PHE A 60 -6.07 5.13 9.98
CA PHE A 60 -5.88 5.43 8.58
C PHE A 60 -4.68 6.36 8.39
N ARG A 61 -3.61 5.83 7.79
CA ARG A 61 -2.38 6.58 7.52
C ARG A 61 -1.77 6.15 6.21
N ASP A 62 -1.22 7.10 5.46
CA ASP A 62 -0.52 6.86 4.19
C ASP A 62 -1.34 6.03 3.20
N CYS A 63 -2.63 6.38 3.09
CA CYS A 63 -3.64 5.65 2.34
C CYS A 63 -3.66 4.14 2.66
N SER A 64 -3.63 3.80 3.94
CA SER A 64 -3.67 2.42 4.40
C SER A 64 -4.29 2.33 5.78
N ILE A 65 -4.86 1.17 6.09
CA ILE A 65 -5.34 0.86 7.43
C ILE A 65 -4.21 0.16 8.18
N LYS A 66 -3.87 0.70 9.34
CA LYS A 66 -2.94 0.15 10.31
C LYS A 66 -3.73 -0.40 11.50
N GLU A 67 -3.44 -1.63 11.89
CA GLU A 67 -3.95 -2.26 13.11
C GLU A 67 -2.85 -2.24 14.17
N VAL A 68 -3.21 -1.90 15.41
CA VAL A 68 -2.36 -2.02 16.60
C VAL A 68 -3.12 -2.84 17.63
N ASN A 69 -2.47 -3.87 18.17
CA ASN A 69 -3.00 -4.65 19.28
C ASN A 69 -2.39 -4.15 20.60
N SER A 70 -3.15 -3.33 21.32
CA SER A 70 -2.68 -2.69 22.56
C SER A 70 -2.48 -3.67 23.72
N LEU A 71 -2.89 -4.93 23.59
CA LEU A 71 -2.69 -5.98 24.61
C LEU A 71 -1.36 -6.72 24.48
N GLU A 72 -0.66 -6.57 23.36
CA GLU A 72 0.66 -7.20 23.20
C GLU A 72 1.69 -6.49 24.07
N GLU A 73 2.66 -7.25 24.62
CA GLU A 73 3.74 -6.67 25.45
C GLU A 73 4.57 -5.64 24.67
N GLN A 74 4.62 -5.78 23.34
CA GLN A 74 5.23 -4.86 22.40
C GLN A 74 4.28 -4.64 21.22
N PRO A 75 3.28 -3.73 21.35
CA PRO A 75 2.33 -3.47 20.30
C PRO A 75 3.06 -3.05 19.02
N LEU A 76 2.68 -3.65 17.89
CA LEU A 76 3.24 -3.33 16.58
C LEU A 76 2.13 -2.83 15.65
N ALA A 77 2.37 -1.72 14.96
CA ALA A 77 1.50 -1.29 13.88
C ALA A 77 1.70 -2.16 12.64
N LYS A 78 0.65 -2.87 12.23
CA LYS A 78 0.62 -3.70 11.03
C LYS A 78 -0.28 -3.07 9.98
N THR A 79 0.18 -2.96 8.73
CA THR A 79 -0.74 -2.65 7.62
C THR A 79 -1.64 -3.86 7.36
N ILE A 80 -2.95 -3.68 7.52
CA ILE A 80 -3.95 -4.71 7.20
C ILE A 80 -4.62 -4.48 5.85
N PHE A 81 -4.63 -3.24 5.36
CA PHE A 81 -5.21 -2.93 4.05
C PHE A 81 -4.58 -1.71 3.40
N ARG A 82 -4.45 -1.76 2.08
CA ARG A 82 -4.14 -0.61 1.23
C ARG A 82 -5.09 -0.65 0.02
N PRO A 83 -5.90 0.40 -0.20
CA PRO A 83 -6.70 0.52 -1.41
C PRO A 83 -5.85 0.34 -2.68
N PRO A 84 -6.38 -0.30 -3.73
CA PRO A 84 -5.69 -0.40 -5.00
C PRO A 84 -5.23 0.96 -5.51
N THR A 85 -4.00 1.01 -6.04
CA THR A 85 -3.47 2.21 -6.67
C THR A 85 -4.15 2.44 -8.01
N LYS A 86 -4.46 3.69 -8.32
CA LYS A 86 -5.02 4.09 -9.62
C LYS A 86 -4.10 5.13 -10.24
N LEU A 87 -3.82 4.97 -11.53
CA LEU A 87 -2.92 5.85 -12.27
C LEU A 87 -3.44 7.29 -12.21
N MET A 88 -2.53 8.26 -12.01
CA MET A 88 -2.85 9.69 -11.94
C MET A 88 -3.87 10.07 -10.86
N THR A 89 -3.91 9.31 -9.76
CA THR A 89 -4.73 9.66 -8.61
C THR A 89 -3.92 9.78 -7.34
N SER A 90 -4.36 10.66 -6.44
CA SER A 90 -3.92 10.71 -5.04
C SER A 90 -5.04 10.22 -4.12
N CYS A 91 -4.65 9.84 -2.91
CA CYS A 91 -5.55 9.38 -1.88
C CYS A 91 -5.45 10.32 -0.70
N ASP A 92 -6.56 10.94 -0.35
CA ASP A 92 -6.68 11.79 0.81
C ASP A 92 -7.67 11.19 1.82
N SER A 93 -7.43 11.48 3.09
CA SER A 93 -8.36 11.14 4.16
C SER A 93 -9.58 12.07 4.11
N LEU A 94 -10.76 11.51 4.24
CA LEU A 94 -11.95 12.28 4.65
C LEU A 94 -11.97 12.42 6.18
N MET A 95 -12.83 13.31 6.70
CA MET A 95 -13.17 13.27 8.13
C MET A 95 -13.78 11.90 8.46
N ASN A 96 -13.22 11.21 9.46
CA ASN A 96 -13.61 9.86 9.88
C ASN A 96 -13.52 8.84 8.72
N PRO A 97 -12.32 8.49 8.27
CA PRO A 97 -12.13 7.59 7.14
C PRO A 97 -12.53 6.14 7.46
N LEU A 98 -12.60 5.75 8.73
CA LEU A 98 -12.98 4.41 9.18
C LEU A 98 -14.32 4.42 9.91
N ASP A 99 -15.13 3.40 9.66
CA ASP A 99 -16.39 3.13 10.34
C ASP A 99 -16.55 1.62 10.58
N TYR A 100 -17.44 1.24 11.49
CA TYR A 100 -17.80 -0.15 11.77
C TYR A 100 -19.31 -0.32 11.80
N LYS A 101 -19.86 -0.99 10.78
CA LYS A 101 -21.30 -1.24 10.65
C LYS A 101 -21.56 -2.67 10.19
N GLU A 102 -22.56 -3.32 10.79
CA GLU A 102 -23.04 -4.66 10.40
C GLU A 102 -21.91 -5.72 10.35
N GLY A 103 -20.91 -5.62 11.23
CA GLY A 103 -19.78 -6.54 11.26
C GLY A 103 -18.66 -6.24 10.25
N TYR A 104 -18.77 -5.17 9.48
CA TYR A 104 -17.74 -4.74 8.52
C TYR A 104 -17.00 -3.50 9.03
N ILE A 105 -15.67 -3.54 8.95
CA ILE A 105 -14.89 -2.28 8.88
C ILE A 105 -15.10 -1.71 7.49
N ILE A 106 -15.46 -0.44 7.43
CA ILE A 106 -15.67 0.32 6.20
C ILE A 106 -14.63 1.43 6.15
N LEU A 107 -13.80 1.43 5.11
CA LEU A 107 -12.90 2.51 4.78
C LEU A 107 -13.53 3.39 3.70
N THR A 108 -13.64 4.68 3.97
CA THR A 108 -14.03 5.69 2.99
C THR A 108 -12.85 6.62 2.72
N ILE A 109 -12.42 6.70 1.46
CA ILE A 109 -11.34 7.60 1.04
C ILE A 109 -11.82 8.62 0.03
N CYS A 110 -11.04 9.70 -0.06
CA CYS A 110 -11.13 10.66 -1.14
C CYS A 110 -10.11 10.30 -2.23
N ARG A 111 -10.59 9.91 -3.40
CA ARG A 111 -9.74 9.70 -4.58
C ARG A 111 -9.75 10.95 -5.43
N GLN A 112 -8.63 11.66 -5.50
CA GLN A 112 -8.50 12.83 -6.37
C GLN A 112 -7.81 12.43 -7.65
N THR A 113 -8.40 12.79 -8.79
CA THR A 113 -7.76 12.65 -10.10
C THR A 113 -6.96 13.92 -10.38
N PHE A 114 -5.70 13.76 -10.82
CA PHE A 114 -4.83 14.90 -11.12
C PHE A 114 -5.48 15.82 -12.17
N GLY A 115 -5.61 17.11 -11.83
CA GLY A 115 -6.20 18.13 -12.70
C GLY A 115 -7.74 18.23 -12.68
N ALA A 116 -8.46 17.29 -12.04
CA ALA A 116 -9.92 17.33 -11.96
C ALA A 116 -10.46 18.20 -10.80
N GLY A 117 -9.63 18.46 -9.79
CA GLY A 117 -9.97 19.29 -8.61
C GLY A 117 -11.08 18.73 -7.71
N SER A 118 -11.65 17.57 -8.04
CA SER A 118 -12.78 16.95 -7.34
C SER A 118 -12.40 15.62 -6.69
N CYS A 119 -13.08 15.34 -5.59
CA CYS A 119 -12.95 14.13 -4.79
C CYS A 119 -13.96 13.07 -5.23
N THR A 120 -13.49 11.94 -5.76
CA THR A 120 -14.33 10.76 -5.95
C THR A 120 -14.30 9.94 -4.67
N ARG A 121 -15.45 9.79 -4.01
CA ARG A 121 -15.55 8.96 -2.80
C ARG A 121 -15.46 7.49 -3.20
N GLU A 122 -14.47 6.79 -2.67
CA GLU A 122 -14.35 5.34 -2.79
C GLU A 122 -14.58 4.71 -1.42
N ARG A 123 -15.31 3.59 -1.40
CA ARG A 123 -15.54 2.81 -0.18
C ARG A 123 -15.00 1.40 -0.34
N TYR A 124 -14.40 0.90 0.73
CA TYR A 124 -13.91 -0.46 0.83
C TYR A 124 -14.40 -1.06 2.14
N ARG A 125 -14.61 -2.38 2.18
CA ARG A 125 -15.02 -3.05 3.41
C ARG A 125 -14.42 -4.43 3.56
N SER A 126 -14.32 -4.88 4.81
CA SER A 126 -13.96 -6.25 5.16
C SER A 126 -14.57 -6.63 6.50
N ASN A 127 -14.97 -7.89 6.65
CA ASN A 127 -15.44 -8.48 7.90
C ASN A 127 -14.41 -9.43 8.55
N ASP A 128 -13.33 -9.78 7.83
CA ASP A 128 -12.30 -10.72 8.28
C ASP A 128 -10.87 -10.13 8.22
N MET A 129 -10.74 -8.89 7.75
CA MET A 129 -9.48 -8.17 7.47
C MET A 129 -8.57 -8.84 6.43
N ALA A 130 -9.02 -9.93 5.80
CA ALA A 130 -8.26 -10.71 4.84
C ALA A 130 -8.81 -10.52 3.41
N GLN A 131 -10.13 -10.55 3.27
CA GLN A 131 -10.83 -10.32 2.02
C GLN A 131 -11.50 -8.95 2.04
N TRP A 132 -11.17 -8.15 1.03
CA TRP A 132 -11.66 -6.79 0.91
C TRP A 132 -12.57 -6.66 -0.30
N GLN A 133 -13.62 -5.87 -0.12
CA GLN A 133 -14.57 -5.52 -1.16
C GLN A 133 -14.52 -4.03 -1.43
N GLU A 134 -14.66 -3.64 -2.70
CA GLU A 134 -14.89 -2.26 -3.11
C GLU A 134 -16.38 -2.04 -3.38
N ASP A 135 -16.86 -0.84 -3.05
CA ASP A 135 -18.17 -0.35 -3.46
C ASP A 135 -18.17 -0.04 -4.96
N ILE A 136 -19.09 -0.66 -5.69
CA ILE A 136 -19.26 -0.48 -7.14
C ILE A 136 -20.55 0.28 -7.48
N GLY A 137 -21.20 0.88 -6.49
CA GLY A 137 -22.37 1.74 -6.65
C GLY A 137 -23.67 1.11 -6.17
N ILE A 138 -24.78 1.62 -6.68
CA ILE A 138 -26.13 1.23 -6.28
C ILE A 138 -26.68 0.16 -7.22
N THR A 139 -27.33 -0.84 -6.66
CA THR A 139 -28.09 -1.87 -7.39
C THR A 139 -29.49 -2.00 -6.81
N TRP A 140 -30.38 -2.66 -7.54
CA TRP A 140 -31.78 -2.79 -7.19
C TRP A 140 -32.19 -4.25 -7.12
N VAL A 141 -32.77 -4.66 -5.99
CA VAL A 141 -33.29 -6.02 -5.79
C VAL A 141 -34.75 -5.92 -5.42
N LYS A 142 -35.63 -6.45 -6.27
CA LYS A 142 -37.10 -6.43 -6.08
C LYS A 142 -37.68 -5.02 -5.80
N GLY A 143 -37.10 -3.98 -6.42
CA GLY A 143 -37.55 -2.59 -6.26
C GLY A 143 -36.96 -1.84 -5.06
N GLU A 144 -36.13 -2.49 -4.25
CA GLU A 144 -35.41 -1.86 -3.14
C GLU A 144 -33.96 -1.55 -3.54
N GLN A 145 -33.37 -0.48 -2.97
CA GLN A 145 -32.00 -0.07 -3.23
C GLN A 145 -30.99 -0.77 -2.33
N TYR A 146 -29.87 -1.16 -2.92
CA TYR A 146 -28.75 -1.80 -2.23
C TYR A 146 -27.43 -1.17 -2.68
N THR A 147 -26.45 -1.09 -1.78
CA THR A 147 -25.05 -0.90 -2.17
C THR A 147 -24.53 -2.22 -2.71
N ALA A 148 -23.92 -2.20 -3.90
CA ALA A 148 -23.26 -3.33 -4.52
C ALA A 148 -21.77 -3.34 -4.19
N TRP A 149 -21.26 -4.52 -3.84
CA TRP A 149 -19.88 -4.72 -3.42
C TRP A 149 -19.22 -5.79 -4.27
N ARG A 150 -17.96 -5.57 -4.62
CA ARG A 150 -17.15 -6.50 -5.42
C ARG A 150 -15.84 -6.80 -4.70
N ASN A 151 -15.43 -8.06 -4.68
CA ASN A 151 -14.13 -8.47 -4.16
C ASN A 151 -13.01 -7.78 -4.95
N ILE A 152 -12.05 -7.21 -4.24
CA ILE A 152 -10.88 -6.59 -4.89
C ILE A 152 -10.11 -7.63 -5.68
N GLY A 153 -9.75 -7.29 -6.92
CA GLY A 153 -9.09 -8.20 -7.86
C GLY A 153 -10.05 -9.09 -8.67
N SER A 154 -11.35 -9.06 -8.39
CA SER A 154 -12.36 -9.71 -9.23
C SER A 154 -12.43 -9.05 -10.61
N THR A 155 -12.45 -9.86 -11.67
CA THR A 155 -12.67 -9.41 -13.06
C THR A 155 -14.14 -9.40 -13.46
N SER A 156 -15.03 -9.83 -12.56
CA SER A 156 -16.47 -9.87 -12.78
C SER A 156 -17.05 -8.44 -12.86
N SER A 157 -18.04 -8.28 -13.73
CA SER A 157 -18.91 -7.09 -13.78
C SER A 157 -20.09 -7.18 -12.82
N LYS A 158 -20.31 -8.34 -12.18
CA LYS A 158 -21.37 -8.57 -11.19
C LYS A 158 -20.87 -8.24 -9.78
N ALA A 159 -21.80 -7.81 -8.93
CA ALA A 159 -21.56 -7.71 -7.50
C ALA A 159 -21.36 -9.10 -6.88
N ASP A 160 -20.42 -9.21 -5.95
CA ASP A 160 -20.21 -10.39 -5.12
C ASP A 160 -21.10 -10.36 -3.88
N ALA A 161 -21.49 -9.17 -3.42
CA ALA A 161 -22.39 -8.98 -2.30
C ALA A 161 -23.23 -7.70 -2.46
N VAL A 162 -24.35 -7.65 -1.74
CA VAL A 162 -25.21 -6.47 -1.66
C VAL A 162 -25.59 -6.18 -0.21
N THR A 163 -25.66 -4.90 0.15
CA THR A 163 -26.13 -4.46 1.47
C THR A 163 -27.25 -3.46 1.30
N ARG A 164 -28.35 -3.66 2.03
CA ARG A 164 -29.53 -2.80 1.96
C ARG A 164 -29.15 -1.37 2.35
N ILE A 165 -29.68 -0.39 1.62
CA ILE A 165 -29.59 1.01 2.02
C ILE A 165 -30.80 1.28 2.92
N GLU A 166 -30.53 1.70 4.15
CA GLU A 166 -31.57 2.15 5.10
C GLU A 166 -32.08 3.54 4.74
#